data_AF-A0A812Y676-F1
#
_entry.id   AF-A0A812Y676-F1
#
_cell.length_a   1.000
_cell.length_b   1.000
_cell.length_c   1.000
_cell.angle_alpha   90.00
_cell.angle_beta   90.00
_cell.angle_gamma   90.00
#
_symmetry.space_group_name_H-M   'P 1'
#
loop_
_entity.id
_entity.type
_entity.pdbx_description
1 polymer ?
#
loop_
_entity_poly.entity_id
_entity_poly.type
_entity_poly.pdbx_seq_one_letter_code
_entity_poly.pdbx_strand_id
1 'polypeptide(L)'
;MDMNHVHLTLWQYLWAAHCIALPAFALVVCGWCQMQLARLLSFCGLLPEASEAKVRRMLLGLSRKGFLLRANRALLLRAFCNGLWKLQPRIYHLVLENLCTGVASIDDTEGHNVATFAYSPFPMYVDCDDCDDCDSKVRFEVKKRMVVKLDLETKDFLTAELDGETLALMDAAVLLTHCESNVNHGKMHAYANWGIDPADSTSPYLQKMSVVTACYNHYGFTNFPRMASNLVHKDAGPAVEAVLVESLNTGVAEHRLVAKLAEHSRLLKFMIQLRVPFRQAFNHCRADFPANYSCEAHYLGTVVHSLDHWAFCQHVDPWLFSALTPSKHLQTLHRTVLLARCCAVDDIPTLGLEKYFRDGSTEFHRMVYQAAKDLDVNFADQIQTCIVR
;
A
#
# COMPACT_ATOMS: atom_id res chain seq x y z
N MET A 1 1.17 28.16 4.68
CA MET A 1 -0.03 27.33 4.42
C MET A 1 -0.21 26.41 5.59
N ASP A 2 -1.43 26.33 6.08
CA ASP A 2 -1.79 25.46 7.18
C ASP A 2 -2.23 24.10 6.61
N MET A 3 -1.43 23.06 6.87
CA MET A 3 -1.73 21.68 6.53
C MET A 3 -2.07 20.91 7.82
N ASN A 4 -3.05 21.42 8.57
CA ASN A 4 -3.49 21.03 9.91
C ASN A 4 -2.63 21.59 11.06
N HIS A 5 -1.54 20.90 11.39
CA HIS A 5 -0.59 21.32 12.43
C HIS A 5 0.83 21.46 11.88
N VAL A 6 0.99 21.25 10.57
CA VAL A 6 2.26 21.39 9.86
C VAL A 6 2.22 22.68 9.04
N HIS A 7 3.14 23.59 9.36
CA HIS A 7 3.22 24.87 8.68
C HIS A 7 4.31 24.87 7.62
N LEU A 8 3.92 25.14 6.37
CA LEU A 8 4.86 25.36 5.26
C LEU A 8 4.86 26.83 4.84
N THR A 9 6.04 27.38 4.62
CA THR A 9 6.19 28.64 3.89
C THR A 9 5.73 28.47 2.43
N LEU A 10 5.37 29.57 1.78
CA LEU A 10 5.02 29.56 0.36
C LEU A 10 6.17 28.98 -0.49
N TRP A 11 7.41 29.34 -0.17
CA TRP A 11 8.59 28.87 -0.90
C TRP A 11 8.84 27.37 -0.74
N GLN A 12 8.71 26.83 0.48
CA GLN A 12 8.82 25.39 0.71
C GLN A 12 7.79 24.61 -0.11
N TYR A 13 6.55 25.09 -0.16
CA TYR A 13 5.52 24.45 -0.97
C TYR A 13 5.76 24.56 -2.46
N LEU A 14 6.15 25.74 -2.97
CA LEU A 14 6.44 25.90 -4.40
C LEU A 14 7.62 25.00 -4.82
N TRP A 15 8.65 24.90 -3.98
CA TRP A 15 9.76 23.98 -4.17
C TRP A 15 9.28 22.52 -4.21
N ALA A 16 8.48 22.10 -3.22
CA ALA A 16 7.96 20.74 -3.15
C ALA A 16 7.04 20.41 -4.34
N ALA A 17 6.16 21.34 -4.73
CA ALA A 17 5.29 21.19 -5.89
C ALA A 17 6.10 21.00 -7.18
N HIS A 18 7.19 21.74 -7.35
CA HIS A 18 8.04 21.60 -8.53
C HIS A 18 8.87 20.31 -8.49
N CYS A 19 9.56 20.05 -7.38
CA CYS A 19 10.52 18.95 -7.29
C CYS A 19 9.87 17.59 -7.07
N ILE A 20 8.68 17.52 -6.46
CA ILE A 20 8.02 16.27 -6.09
C ILE A 20 6.81 16.01 -6.99
N ALA A 21 5.91 16.99 -7.14
CA ALA A 21 4.65 16.76 -7.83
C ALA A 21 4.84 16.50 -9.33
N LEU A 22 5.83 17.12 -9.98
CA LEU A 22 6.12 16.86 -11.40
C LEU A 22 6.64 15.43 -11.65
N PRO A 23 7.68 14.92 -10.95
CA PRO A 23 8.06 13.51 -11.05
C PRO A 23 6.91 12.56 -10.70
N ALA A 24 6.16 12.85 -9.63
CA ALA A 24 5.01 12.03 -9.24
C ALA A 24 3.95 11.98 -10.36
N PHE A 25 3.61 13.14 -10.96
CA PHE A 25 2.68 13.20 -12.08
C PHE A 25 3.16 12.39 -13.30
N ALA A 26 4.45 12.45 -13.61
CA ALA A 26 5.01 11.64 -14.70
C ALA A 26 4.81 10.13 -14.43
N LEU A 27 4.97 9.68 -13.18
CA LEU A 27 4.74 8.29 -12.79
C LEU A 27 3.27 7.90 -12.89
N VAL A 28 2.36 8.79 -12.49
CA VAL A 28 0.92 8.60 -12.69
C VAL A 28 0.59 8.38 -14.16
N VAL A 29 1.15 9.22 -15.05
CA VAL A 29 0.95 9.07 -16.50
C VAL A 29 1.52 7.75 -17.00
N CYS A 30 2.74 7.39 -16.60
CA CYS A 30 3.36 6.12 -16.97
C CYS A 30 2.54 4.91 -16.50
N GLY A 31 2.14 4.89 -15.23
CA GLY A 31 1.32 3.83 -14.65
C GLY A 31 -0.05 3.73 -15.31
N TRP A 32 -0.69 4.87 -15.59
CA TRP A 32 -1.93 4.93 -16.36
C TRP A 32 -1.77 4.34 -17.77
N CYS A 33 -0.70 4.70 -18.49
CA CYS A 33 -0.40 4.13 -19.81
C CYS A 33 -0.18 2.61 -19.74
N GLN A 34 0.54 2.13 -18.72
CA GLN A 34 0.72 0.69 -18.49
C GLN A 34 -0.62 -0.03 -18.27
N MET A 35 -1.51 0.57 -17.48
CA MET A 35 -2.84 0.04 -17.22
C MET A 35 -3.69 -0.04 -18.50
N GLN A 36 -3.69 1.01 -19.32
CA GLN A 36 -4.41 1.02 -20.60
C GLN A 36 -3.83 -0.03 -21.57
N LEU A 37 -2.51 -0.18 -21.60
CA LEU A 37 -1.86 -1.23 -22.39
C LEU A 37 -2.25 -2.62 -21.89
N ALA A 38 -2.26 -2.87 -20.58
CA ALA A 38 -2.67 -4.14 -20.02
C ALA A 38 -4.11 -4.51 -20.42
N ARG A 39 -5.04 -3.56 -20.34
CA ARG A 39 -6.43 -3.76 -20.78
C ARG A 39 -6.52 -4.07 -22.27
N LEU A 40 -5.80 -3.32 -23.10
CA LEU A 40 -5.78 -3.56 -24.55
C LEU A 40 -5.24 -4.97 -24.85
N LEU A 41 -4.16 -5.39 -24.19
CA LEU A 41 -3.60 -6.73 -24.35
C LEU A 41 -4.57 -7.80 -23.85
N SER A 42 -5.31 -7.56 -22.76
CA SER A 42 -6.36 -8.46 -22.28
C SER A 42 -7.51 -8.58 -23.29
N PHE A 43 -7.99 -7.45 -23.81
CA PHE A 43 -9.04 -7.40 -24.82
C PHE A 43 -8.65 -8.15 -26.10
N CYS A 44 -7.38 -8.05 -26.50
CA CYS A 44 -6.85 -8.79 -27.65
C CYS A 44 -6.57 -10.28 -27.36
N GLY A 45 -6.85 -10.79 -26.15
CA GLY A 45 -6.52 -12.16 -25.75
C GLY A 45 -5.02 -12.45 -25.66
N LEU A 46 -4.19 -11.41 -25.57
CA LEU A 46 -2.74 -11.51 -25.44
C LEU A 46 -2.31 -11.63 -23.97
N LEU A 47 -3.11 -11.11 -23.04
CA LEU A 47 -3.01 -11.48 -21.63
C LEU A 47 -3.83 -12.74 -21.37
N PRO A 48 -3.27 -13.74 -20.68
CA PRO A 48 -4.04 -14.91 -20.30
C PRO A 48 -5.11 -14.51 -19.28
N GLU A 49 -6.36 -14.90 -19.54
CA GLU A 49 -7.45 -14.70 -18.59
C GLU A 49 -7.06 -15.22 -17.19
N ALA A 50 -7.36 -14.43 -16.18
CA ALA A 50 -7.23 -14.83 -14.79
C ALA A 50 -8.37 -15.81 -14.46
N SER A 51 -8.30 -17.06 -14.93
CA SER A 51 -9.29 -18.06 -14.52
C SER A 51 -9.23 -18.29 -13.02
N GLU A 52 -10.35 -18.58 -12.36
CA GLU A 52 -10.36 -18.83 -10.92
C GLU A 52 -9.37 -19.94 -10.54
N ALA A 53 -9.21 -20.98 -11.36
CA ALA A 53 -8.19 -22.02 -11.15
C ALA A 53 -6.75 -21.50 -11.26
N LYS A 54 -6.52 -20.44 -12.04
CA LYS A 54 -5.22 -19.76 -12.16
C LYS A 54 -5.01 -18.80 -10.99
N VAL A 55 -6.04 -18.06 -10.56
CA VAL A 55 -6.02 -17.25 -9.34
C VAL A 55 -5.82 -18.15 -8.12
N ARG A 56 -6.52 -19.28 -8.00
CA ARG A 56 -6.31 -20.29 -6.95
C ARG A 56 -4.92 -20.92 -7.02
N ARG A 57 -4.43 -21.32 -8.21
CA ARG A 57 -3.04 -21.79 -8.35
C ARG A 57 -2.02 -20.71 -7.97
N MET A 58 -2.37 -19.45 -8.18
CA MET A 58 -1.63 -18.30 -7.73
C MET A 58 -1.68 -18.04 -6.22
N LEU A 59 -2.60 -18.69 -5.51
CA LEU A 59 -2.72 -18.63 -4.06
C LEU A 59 -2.08 -19.83 -3.38
N LEU A 60 -2.25 -21.01 -3.96
CA LEU A 60 -1.83 -22.29 -3.39
C LEU A 60 -0.34 -22.62 -3.59
N GLY A 61 0.50 -21.68 -4.06
CA GLY A 61 1.95 -21.89 -4.14
C GLY A 61 2.43 -23.07 -5.03
N LEU A 62 1.56 -23.67 -5.85
CA LEU A 62 1.90 -24.89 -6.60
C LEU A 62 2.86 -24.60 -7.75
N SER A 63 4.16 -24.69 -7.46
CA SER A 63 5.25 -24.65 -8.43
C SER A 63 5.10 -25.81 -9.43
N ARG A 64 4.87 -25.50 -10.72
CA ARG A 64 5.05 -26.48 -11.81
C ARG A 64 6.40 -26.26 -12.48
N LYS A 65 7.35 -27.14 -12.17
CA LYS A 65 8.47 -27.46 -13.08
C LYS A 65 7.89 -28.14 -14.33
N GLY A 66 7.93 -27.47 -15.47
CA GLY A 66 7.71 -28.09 -16.77
C GLY A 66 6.61 -27.46 -17.61
N PHE A 67 6.95 -26.39 -18.33
CA PHE A 67 6.32 -26.12 -19.62
C PHE A 67 7.34 -25.43 -20.53
N LEU A 68 7.92 -26.23 -21.43
CA LEU A 68 8.90 -25.81 -22.42
C LEU A 68 8.26 -26.07 -23.79
N LEU A 69 7.81 -25.00 -24.45
CA LEU A 69 7.41 -25.04 -25.86
C LEU A 69 7.93 -23.79 -26.57
N ARG A 70 8.73 -24.06 -27.61
CA ARG A 70 9.39 -23.18 -28.59
C ARG A 70 8.31 -22.58 -29.54
N ALA A 71 8.41 -21.44 -30.24
CA ALA A 71 9.49 -20.51 -30.61
C ALA A 71 8.91 -19.13 -31.05
N ASN A 72 9.78 -18.12 -31.17
CA ASN A 72 9.62 -16.84 -31.91
C ASN A 72 8.79 -15.66 -31.35
N ARG A 73 8.55 -15.60 -30.03
CA ARG A 73 8.15 -14.38 -29.29
C ARG A 73 9.19 -13.94 -28.23
N ALA A 74 10.45 -14.34 -28.39
CA ALA A 74 11.37 -14.63 -27.29
C ALA A 74 11.91 -13.45 -26.45
N LEU A 75 11.67 -12.18 -26.80
CA LEU A 75 12.16 -11.03 -26.03
C LEU A 75 11.07 -10.38 -25.17
N LEU A 76 9.92 -10.07 -25.77
CA LEU A 76 8.72 -9.68 -25.02
C LEU A 76 8.24 -10.82 -24.13
N LEU A 77 8.19 -12.07 -24.64
CA LEU A 77 7.78 -13.21 -23.81
C LEU A 77 8.80 -13.58 -22.73
N ARG A 78 10.11 -13.28 -22.86
CA ARG A 78 11.06 -13.57 -21.76
C ARG A 78 10.92 -12.59 -20.61
N ALA A 79 10.76 -11.30 -20.88
CA ALA A 79 10.43 -10.32 -19.84
C ALA A 79 9.06 -10.63 -19.22
N PHE A 80 8.08 -10.98 -20.06
CA PHE A 80 6.73 -11.34 -19.64
C PHE A 80 6.69 -12.66 -18.83
N CYS A 81 7.37 -13.71 -19.29
CA CYS A 81 7.45 -14.99 -18.59
C CYS A 81 8.26 -14.88 -17.30
N ASN A 82 9.42 -14.21 -17.28
CA ASN A 82 10.20 -14.03 -16.05
C ASN A 82 9.42 -13.27 -14.94
N GLY A 83 8.47 -12.41 -15.31
CA GLY A 83 7.48 -11.83 -14.37
C GLY A 83 6.41 -12.83 -13.94
N LEU A 84 5.87 -13.62 -14.88
CA LEU A 84 4.83 -14.62 -14.60
C LEU A 84 5.27 -15.76 -13.65
N TRP A 85 6.56 -16.08 -13.58
CA TRP A 85 7.05 -17.15 -12.70
C TRP A 85 7.06 -16.78 -11.19
N LYS A 86 6.92 -15.51 -10.83
CA LYS A 86 6.90 -15.03 -9.42
C LYS A 86 5.48 -14.80 -8.85
N LEU A 87 4.44 -15.31 -9.54
CA LEU A 87 3.04 -14.96 -9.27
C LEU A 87 2.35 -15.76 -8.15
N GLN A 88 2.95 -16.78 -7.53
CA GLN A 88 2.16 -17.82 -6.84
C GLN A 88 1.93 -17.75 -5.30
N PRO A 89 2.30 -16.69 -4.56
CA PRO A 89 1.71 -16.50 -3.22
C PRO A 89 1.60 -15.02 -2.81
N ARG A 90 0.51 -14.31 -3.13
CA ARG A 90 0.47 -12.85 -2.83
C ARG A 90 -0.73 -12.32 -2.06
N ILE A 91 -1.93 -12.94 -2.10
CA ILE A 91 -3.05 -12.46 -1.24
C ILE A 91 -2.78 -12.78 0.22
N TYR A 92 -2.21 -13.96 0.54
CA TYR A 92 -1.77 -14.25 1.91
C TYR A 92 -0.86 -13.15 2.44
N HIS A 93 0.14 -12.76 1.65
CA HIS A 93 1.05 -11.70 2.04
C HIS A 93 0.35 -10.34 2.07
N LEU A 94 -0.58 -10.07 1.16
CA LEU A 94 -1.42 -8.85 1.20
C LEU A 94 -2.19 -8.75 2.52
N VAL A 95 -2.70 -9.85 3.07
CA VAL A 95 -3.44 -9.82 4.34
C VAL A 95 -2.51 -9.82 5.54
N LEU A 96 -1.51 -10.72 5.55
CA LEU A 96 -0.61 -10.90 6.68
C LEU A 96 0.38 -9.73 6.83
N GLU A 97 0.83 -9.15 5.73
CA GLU A 97 1.81 -8.08 5.69
C GLU A 97 1.17 -6.70 5.53
N ASN A 98 -0.16 -6.60 5.59
CA ASN A 98 -0.87 -5.32 5.68
C ASN A 98 -0.82 -4.81 7.12
N LEU A 99 -0.13 -3.68 7.29
CA LEU A 99 0.41 -3.20 8.56
C LEU A 99 -0.63 -2.54 9.48
N CYS A 100 -1.86 -2.39 8.99
CA CYS A 100 -2.97 -1.80 9.72
C CYS A 100 -4.13 -2.79 9.93
N THR A 101 -3.89 -4.08 9.69
CA THR A 101 -4.94 -5.08 9.81
C THR A 101 -5.17 -5.49 11.26
N GLY A 102 -6.43 -5.41 11.71
CA GLY A 102 -6.86 -5.98 12.97
C GLY A 102 -6.95 -7.50 12.89
N VAL A 103 -6.09 -8.20 13.62
CA VAL A 103 -6.24 -9.65 13.83
C VAL A 103 -7.24 -9.85 14.96
N ALA A 104 -8.38 -10.45 14.63
CA ALA A 104 -9.43 -10.73 15.61
C ALA A 104 -9.07 -11.93 16.48
N SER A 105 -8.56 -13.00 15.87
CA SER A 105 -8.18 -14.22 16.57
C SER A 105 -7.16 -15.04 15.79
N ILE A 106 -6.47 -15.94 16.50
CA ILE A 106 -5.69 -17.03 15.94
C ILE A 106 -6.15 -18.27 16.70
N ASP A 107 -6.81 -19.18 16.00
CA ASP A 107 -7.46 -20.35 16.59
C ASP A 107 -6.94 -21.62 15.92
N ASP A 108 -6.73 -22.69 16.70
CA ASP A 108 -6.42 -24.02 16.17
C ASP A 108 -7.74 -24.68 15.74
N THR A 109 -7.93 -24.83 14.43
CA THR A 109 -9.13 -25.45 13.84
C THR A 109 -8.70 -26.71 13.10
N GLU A 110 -9.09 -27.87 13.61
CA GLU A 110 -8.79 -29.17 12.99
C GLU A 110 -7.28 -29.43 12.79
N GLY A 111 -6.42 -28.86 13.65
CA GLY A 111 -4.97 -28.98 13.55
C GLY A 111 -4.32 -27.93 12.66
N HIS A 112 -5.08 -26.94 12.19
CA HIS A 112 -4.60 -25.81 11.40
C HIS A 112 -4.61 -24.53 12.23
N ASN A 113 -3.49 -23.80 12.23
CA ASN A 113 -3.41 -22.47 12.85
C ASN A 113 -4.08 -21.42 11.94
N VAL A 114 -5.35 -21.13 12.21
CA VAL A 114 -6.15 -20.21 11.38
C VAL A 114 -6.16 -18.82 11.99
N ALA A 115 -5.67 -17.83 11.24
CA ALA A 115 -5.80 -16.42 11.59
C ALA A 115 -7.06 -15.80 10.98
N THR A 116 -7.85 -15.14 11.83
CA THR A 116 -9.03 -14.37 11.42
C THR A 116 -8.69 -12.88 11.47
N PHE A 117 -8.71 -12.24 10.31
CA PHE A 117 -8.52 -10.80 10.14
C PHE A 117 -9.89 -10.14 10.00
N ALA A 118 -10.11 -9.02 10.69
CA ALA A 118 -11.37 -8.32 10.69
C ALA A 118 -11.18 -6.82 10.48
N TYR A 119 -11.94 -6.27 9.56
CA TYR A 119 -11.92 -4.86 9.20
C TYR A 119 -13.30 -4.27 9.52
N SER A 120 -13.38 -3.42 10.54
CA SER A 120 -14.63 -2.89 11.07
C SER A 120 -14.43 -1.47 11.63
N PRO A 121 -15.24 -0.49 11.20
CA PRO A 121 -16.12 -0.55 10.03
C PRO A 121 -15.32 -0.65 8.72
N PHE A 122 -15.98 -0.97 7.61
CA PHE A 122 -15.34 -1.12 6.31
C PHE A 122 -15.93 -0.12 5.30
N PRO A 123 -15.38 1.12 5.24
CA PRO A 123 -15.78 2.09 4.23
C PRO A 123 -15.34 1.63 2.84
N MET A 124 -16.27 1.71 1.87
CA MET A 124 -16.04 1.35 0.49
C MET A 124 -16.99 2.12 -0.43
N TYR A 125 -16.98 1.80 -1.72
CA TYR A 125 -17.99 2.29 -2.65
C TYR A 125 -18.28 1.24 -3.72
N VAL A 126 -19.47 1.32 -4.28
CA VAL A 126 -20.00 0.36 -5.26
C VAL A 126 -20.58 1.06 -6.48
N ASP A 127 -20.57 0.37 -7.62
CA ASP A 127 -21.31 0.77 -8.81
C ASP A 127 -22.81 0.48 -8.62
N CYS A 128 -23.65 1.46 -8.94
CA CYS A 128 -25.10 1.33 -8.93
C CYS A 128 -25.59 0.79 -10.27
N ASP A 129 -26.28 -0.35 -10.26
CA ASP A 129 -26.64 -1.04 -11.50
C ASP A 129 -27.86 -0.46 -12.22
N ASP A 130 -28.88 0.03 -11.52
CA ASP A 130 -30.19 0.37 -12.12
C ASP A 130 -30.93 1.44 -11.31
N CYS A 131 -30.32 2.61 -11.21
CA CYS A 131 -30.85 3.70 -10.41
C CYS A 131 -31.14 4.88 -11.34
N ASP A 132 -32.28 4.80 -12.04
CA ASP A 132 -32.77 5.87 -12.92
C ASP A 132 -32.93 7.20 -12.16
N ASP A 133 -33.05 7.14 -10.83
CA ASP A 133 -33.24 8.29 -9.92
C ASP A 133 -31.96 8.79 -9.21
N CYS A 134 -30.76 8.24 -9.48
CA CYS A 134 -29.53 8.81 -8.93
C CYS A 134 -28.63 9.47 -9.97
N ASP A 135 -28.23 10.71 -9.64
CA ASP A 135 -27.26 11.48 -10.39
C ASP A 135 -25.85 10.83 -10.39
N SER A 136 -25.57 9.94 -9.42
CA SER A 136 -24.28 9.27 -9.25
C SER A 136 -24.34 7.78 -9.54
N LYS A 137 -23.41 7.28 -10.37
CA LYS A 137 -23.25 5.84 -10.63
C LYS A 137 -22.38 5.12 -9.62
N VAL A 138 -21.75 5.87 -8.70
CA VAL A 138 -20.85 5.33 -7.68
C VAL A 138 -21.34 5.80 -6.32
N ARG A 139 -21.63 4.85 -5.42
CA ARG A 139 -22.17 5.15 -4.10
C ARG A 139 -21.19 4.73 -3.01
N PHE A 140 -20.87 5.68 -2.12
CA PHE A 140 -20.16 5.40 -0.88
C PHE A 140 -21.04 4.60 0.09
N GLU A 141 -20.45 3.58 0.70
CA GLU A 141 -21.10 2.71 1.69
C GLU A 141 -20.13 2.38 2.82
N VAL A 142 -20.66 2.21 4.03
CA VAL A 142 -19.90 1.68 5.16
C VAL A 142 -20.48 0.32 5.50
N LYS A 143 -19.73 -0.74 5.17
CA LYS A 143 -20.08 -2.11 5.56
C LYS A 143 -19.73 -2.30 7.03
N LYS A 144 -20.47 -3.19 7.70
CA LYS A 144 -20.25 -3.43 9.13
C LYS A 144 -18.91 -4.09 9.35
N ARG A 145 -18.59 -5.11 8.54
CA ARG A 145 -17.39 -5.91 8.74
C ARG A 145 -16.99 -6.68 7.49
N MET A 146 -15.71 -6.63 7.14
CA MET A 146 -15.07 -7.62 6.29
C MET A 146 -14.25 -8.59 7.15
N VAL A 147 -14.34 -9.89 6.87
CA VAL A 147 -13.59 -10.94 7.57
C VAL A 147 -12.81 -11.76 6.57
N VAL A 148 -11.54 -12.04 6.86
CA VAL A 148 -10.70 -12.93 6.05
C VAL A 148 -10.05 -13.97 6.95
N LYS A 149 -10.09 -15.23 6.52
CA LYS A 149 -9.46 -16.34 7.24
C LYS A 149 -8.30 -16.89 6.42
N LEU A 150 -7.15 -17.03 7.05
CA LEU A 150 -5.95 -17.63 6.45
C LEU A 150 -5.45 -18.79 7.31
N ASP A 151 -4.96 -19.83 6.65
CA ASP A 151 -4.10 -20.82 7.28
C ASP A 151 -2.67 -20.24 7.39
N LEU A 152 -2.15 -20.11 8.62
CA LEU A 152 -0.83 -19.53 8.87
C LEU A 152 0.33 -20.48 8.53
N GLU A 153 0.09 -21.78 8.47
CA GLU A 153 1.10 -22.81 8.19
C GLU A 153 1.22 -23.05 6.69
N THR A 154 0.10 -23.35 6.03
CA THR A 154 0.09 -23.60 4.58
C THR A 154 0.13 -22.30 3.78
N LYS A 155 -0.18 -21.17 4.43
CA LYS A 155 -0.32 -19.85 3.82
C LYS A 155 -1.48 -19.75 2.84
N ASP A 156 -2.49 -20.60 3.04
CA ASP A 156 -3.65 -20.63 2.17
C ASP A 156 -4.70 -19.60 2.57
N PHE A 157 -5.31 -18.99 1.56
CA PHE A 157 -6.51 -18.19 1.72
C PHE A 157 -7.72 -19.13 1.85
N LEU A 158 -8.40 -19.09 2.99
CA LEU A 158 -9.50 -20.01 3.29
C LEU A 158 -10.84 -19.42 2.84
N THR A 159 -11.23 -18.30 3.44
CA THR A 159 -12.50 -17.62 3.14
C THR A 159 -12.37 -16.10 3.29
N ALA A 160 -13.25 -15.38 2.60
CA ALA A 160 -13.55 -14.00 2.92
C ALA A 160 -15.06 -13.77 2.93
N GLU A 161 -15.51 -12.92 3.83
CA GLU A 161 -16.90 -12.58 4.05
C GLU A 161 -17.05 -11.06 4.18
N LEU A 162 -18.13 -10.51 3.63
CA LEU A 162 -18.53 -9.12 3.79
C LEU A 162 -19.94 -9.08 4.38
N ASP A 163 -20.08 -8.55 5.59
CA ASP A 163 -21.35 -8.55 6.34
C ASP A 163 -22.00 -9.94 6.47
N GLY A 164 -21.17 -10.99 6.51
CA GLY A 164 -21.58 -12.40 6.63
C GLY A 164 -21.81 -13.10 5.28
N GLU A 165 -21.73 -12.38 4.15
CA GLU A 165 -21.86 -12.97 2.82
C GLU A 165 -20.49 -13.42 2.30
N THR A 166 -20.38 -14.68 1.87
CA THR A 166 -19.14 -15.21 1.30
C THR A 166 -18.79 -14.50 0.00
N LEU A 167 -17.57 -13.98 -0.09
CA LEU A 167 -17.06 -13.30 -1.27
C LEU A 167 -16.46 -14.28 -2.27
N ALA A 168 -16.68 -13.99 -3.55
CA ALA A 168 -15.83 -14.55 -4.59
C ALA A 168 -14.38 -14.06 -4.38
N LEU A 169 -13.42 -14.91 -4.74
CA LEU A 169 -12.01 -14.63 -4.51
C LEU A 169 -11.51 -13.35 -5.21
N MET A 170 -12.03 -13.04 -6.40
CA MET A 170 -11.69 -11.81 -7.12
C MET A 170 -12.20 -10.57 -6.39
N ASP A 171 -13.41 -10.64 -5.84
CA ASP A 171 -14.00 -9.54 -5.05
C ASP A 171 -13.20 -9.34 -3.76
N ALA A 172 -12.84 -10.43 -3.08
CA ALA A 172 -11.99 -10.37 -1.90
C ALA A 172 -10.63 -9.73 -2.19
N ALA A 173 -9.98 -10.08 -3.31
CA ALA A 173 -8.71 -9.48 -3.72
C ALA A 173 -8.83 -7.97 -3.94
N VAL A 174 -9.91 -7.54 -4.60
CA VAL A 174 -10.20 -6.13 -4.87
C VAL A 174 -10.48 -5.35 -3.58
N LEU A 175 -11.30 -5.91 -2.69
CA LEU A 175 -11.64 -5.28 -1.42
C LEU A 175 -10.45 -5.22 -0.44
N LEU A 176 -9.61 -6.25 -0.40
CA LEU A 176 -8.37 -6.23 0.39
C LEU A 176 -7.40 -5.16 -0.09
N THR A 177 -7.19 -5.08 -1.40
CA THR A 177 -6.34 -4.05 -2.03
C THR A 177 -6.90 -2.65 -1.74
N HIS A 178 -8.23 -2.49 -1.77
CA HIS A 178 -8.90 -1.25 -1.40
C HIS A 178 -8.67 -0.87 0.05
N CYS A 179 -8.79 -1.85 0.96
CA CYS A 179 -8.57 -1.63 2.38
C CYS A 179 -7.14 -1.14 2.64
N GLU A 180 -6.15 -1.80 2.02
CA GLU A 180 -4.75 -1.38 2.09
C GLU A 180 -4.59 0.05 1.58
N SER A 181 -4.90 0.31 0.31
CA SER A 181 -4.53 1.57 -0.33
C SER A 181 -5.37 2.79 0.07
N ASN A 182 -6.65 2.62 0.44
CA ASN A 182 -7.57 3.73 0.69
C ASN A 182 -8.06 3.83 2.14
N VAL A 183 -8.11 2.73 2.89
CA VAL A 183 -8.65 2.75 4.27
C VAL A 183 -7.53 2.85 5.29
N ASN A 184 -6.51 2.01 5.14
CA ASN A 184 -5.45 1.87 6.11
C ASN A 184 -4.27 2.79 5.82
N HIS A 185 -3.86 2.88 4.55
CA HIS A 185 -2.70 3.65 4.14
C HIS A 185 -2.83 5.14 4.49
N GLY A 186 -4.00 5.74 4.30
CA GLY A 186 -4.29 7.13 4.70
C GLY A 186 -4.08 7.40 6.20
N LYS A 187 -4.36 6.41 7.07
CA LYS A 187 -4.14 6.52 8.52
C LYS A 187 -2.65 6.64 8.83
N MET A 188 -1.80 5.86 8.14
CA MET A 188 -0.35 5.95 8.34
C MET A 188 0.20 7.33 8.01
N HIS A 189 -0.24 7.93 6.90
CA HIS A 189 0.10 9.32 6.57
C HIS A 189 -0.34 10.29 7.67
N ALA A 190 -1.57 10.15 8.18
CA ALA A 190 -2.10 11.02 9.22
C ALA A 190 -1.26 10.95 10.52
N TYR A 191 -0.86 9.76 10.96
CA TYR A 191 0.03 9.60 12.11
C TYR A 191 1.44 10.10 11.84
N ALA A 192 1.99 9.88 10.64
CA ALA A 192 3.32 10.33 10.26
C ALA A 192 3.49 11.86 10.35
N ASN A 193 2.39 12.64 10.23
CA ASN A 193 2.42 14.09 10.44
C ASN A 193 2.89 14.51 11.84
N TRP A 194 2.83 13.63 12.85
CA TRP A 194 3.35 13.90 14.20
C TRP A 194 4.86 13.64 14.34
N GLY A 195 5.48 13.12 13.28
CA GLY A 195 6.91 12.82 13.19
C GLY A 195 7.59 13.69 12.14
N ILE A 196 7.08 14.89 11.89
CA ILE A 196 7.65 15.93 11.04
C ILE A 196 7.39 17.32 11.65
N ASP A 197 8.33 18.25 11.45
CA ASP A 197 8.16 19.67 11.78
C ASP A 197 9.13 20.49 10.91
N PRO A 198 8.66 21.03 9.77
CA PRO A 198 9.46 21.86 8.88
C PRO A 198 9.90 23.20 9.48
N ALA A 199 9.31 23.66 10.58
CA ALA A 199 9.57 25.00 11.13
C ALA A 199 10.66 24.97 12.20
N ASP A 200 10.71 23.92 13.03
CA ASP A 200 11.56 23.86 14.23
C ASP A 200 12.77 22.89 14.08
N SER A 201 12.99 22.33 12.89
CA SER A 201 14.12 21.44 12.65
C SER A 201 15.45 22.19 12.56
N THR A 202 16.38 21.89 13.47
CA THR A 202 17.76 22.43 13.46
C THR A 202 18.61 21.88 12.31
N SER A 203 18.23 20.71 11.78
CA SER A 203 18.88 20.08 10.63
C SER A 203 18.20 20.51 9.32
N PRO A 204 18.92 21.15 8.37
CA PRO A 204 18.38 21.47 7.04
C PRO A 204 17.92 20.23 6.27
N TYR A 205 18.57 19.10 6.51
CA TYR A 205 18.21 17.82 5.92
C TYR A 205 16.83 17.34 6.43
N LEU A 206 16.63 17.30 7.74
CA LEU A 206 15.36 16.87 8.34
C LEU A 206 14.22 17.85 8.02
N GLN A 207 14.52 19.15 7.94
CA GLN A 207 13.57 20.15 7.46
C GLN A 207 13.09 19.82 6.05
N LYS A 208 14.02 19.55 5.12
CA LYS A 208 13.70 19.18 3.74
C LYS A 208 12.83 17.92 3.68
N MET A 209 13.19 16.88 4.43
CA MET A 209 12.40 15.63 4.51
C MET A 209 11.01 15.87 5.09
N SER A 210 10.88 16.76 6.08
CA SER A 210 9.59 17.15 6.66
C SER A 210 8.69 17.87 5.65
N VAL A 211 9.26 18.77 4.84
CA VAL A 211 8.53 19.45 3.75
C VAL A 211 8.02 18.44 2.72
N VAL A 212 8.86 17.48 2.33
CA VAL A 212 8.51 16.42 1.36
C VAL A 212 7.32 15.61 1.88
N THR A 213 7.41 15.08 3.10
CA THR A 213 6.33 14.30 3.73
C THR A 213 5.04 15.10 3.83
N ALA A 214 5.11 16.36 4.29
CA ALA A 214 3.93 17.21 4.44
C ALA A 214 3.19 17.42 3.10
N CYS A 215 3.94 17.74 2.04
CA CYS A 215 3.38 17.93 0.72
C CYS A 215 2.84 16.63 0.13
N TYR A 216 3.54 15.51 0.29
CA TYR A 216 3.08 14.21 -0.22
C TYR A 216 1.77 13.78 0.44
N ASN A 217 1.67 13.92 1.77
CA ASN A 217 0.44 13.65 2.52
C ASN A 217 -0.71 14.53 2.03
N HIS A 218 -0.45 15.82 1.79
CA HIS A 218 -1.45 16.73 1.24
C HIS A 218 -1.92 16.30 -0.16
N TYR A 219 -1.00 15.91 -1.05
CA TYR A 219 -1.34 15.47 -2.40
C TYR A 219 -2.09 14.14 -2.40
N GLY A 220 -1.70 13.17 -1.57
CA GLY A 220 -2.43 11.92 -1.41
C GLY A 220 -3.88 12.15 -1.01
N PHE A 221 -4.12 13.05 -0.05
CA PHE A 221 -5.48 13.34 0.42
C PHE A 221 -6.31 14.16 -0.58
N THR A 222 -5.73 15.16 -1.24
CA THR A 222 -6.49 16.12 -2.06
C THR A 222 -6.47 15.83 -3.56
N ASN A 223 -5.35 15.32 -4.09
CA ASN A 223 -5.19 15.10 -5.53
C ASN A 223 -5.63 13.69 -5.95
N PHE A 224 -5.46 12.66 -5.12
CA PHE A 224 -5.86 11.31 -5.48
C PHE A 224 -7.37 11.18 -5.77
N PRO A 225 -8.29 11.76 -4.97
CA PRO A 225 -9.71 11.78 -5.34
C PRO A 225 -9.97 12.45 -6.70
N ARG A 226 -9.31 13.57 -6.99
CA ARG A 226 -9.44 14.28 -8.28
C ARG A 226 -8.94 13.42 -9.44
N MET A 227 -7.84 12.69 -9.23
CA MET A 227 -7.32 11.74 -10.22
C MET A 227 -8.31 10.60 -10.46
N ALA A 228 -8.93 10.05 -9.42
CA ALA A 228 -9.97 9.03 -9.57
C ALA A 228 -11.17 9.57 -10.38
N SER A 229 -11.63 10.80 -10.11
CA SER A 229 -12.67 11.46 -10.93
C SER A 229 -12.28 11.60 -12.40
N ASN A 230 -11.06 12.03 -12.68
CA ASN A 230 -10.62 12.34 -14.04
C ASN A 230 -10.24 11.10 -14.86
N LEU A 231 -9.66 10.08 -14.22
CA LEU A 231 -9.10 8.93 -14.91
C LEU A 231 -10.02 7.71 -14.85
N VAL A 232 -10.73 7.49 -13.74
CA VAL A 232 -11.53 6.28 -13.54
C VAL A 232 -13.00 6.49 -13.89
N HIS A 233 -13.66 7.38 -13.15
CA HIS A 233 -15.07 7.71 -13.32
C HIS A 233 -15.36 9.02 -12.58
N LYS A 234 -16.15 9.95 -13.14
CA LYS A 234 -16.41 11.28 -12.54
C LYS A 234 -16.85 11.22 -11.07
N ASP A 235 -17.67 10.22 -10.73
CA ASP A 235 -18.23 10.01 -9.39
C ASP A 235 -17.29 9.23 -8.45
N ALA A 236 -16.19 8.67 -8.96
CA ALA A 236 -15.22 7.93 -8.14
C ALA A 236 -14.49 8.86 -7.17
N GLY A 237 -14.17 10.10 -7.55
CA GLY A 237 -13.44 11.02 -6.68
C GLY A 237 -14.18 11.35 -5.38
N PRO A 238 -15.44 11.84 -5.44
CA PRO A 238 -16.24 12.06 -4.23
C PRO A 238 -16.37 10.81 -3.35
N ALA A 239 -16.52 9.63 -3.96
CA ALA A 239 -16.61 8.38 -3.22
C ALA A 239 -15.28 7.99 -2.54
N VAL A 240 -14.14 8.20 -3.20
CA VAL A 240 -12.80 7.99 -2.62
C VAL A 240 -12.56 8.97 -1.48
N GLU A 241 -12.90 10.25 -1.66
CA GLU A 241 -12.79 11.26 -0.61
C GLU A 241 -13.62 10.88 0.62
N ALA A 242 -14.86 10.41 0.42
CA ALA A 242 -15.70 9.92 1.51
C ALA A 242 -15.07 8.72 2.25
N VAL A 243 -14.47 7.75 1.52
CA VAL A 243 -13.73 6.65 2.14
C VAL A 243 -12.54 7.16 2.95
N LEU A 244 -11.75 8.08 2.41
CA LEU A 244 -10.59 8.64 3.11
C LEU A 244 -11.03 9.34 4.40
N VAL A 245 -12.06 10.19 4.34
CA VAL A 245 -12.59 10.89 5.52
C VAL A 245 -13.11 9.91 6.57
N GLU A 246 -13.95 8.94 6.17
CA GLU A 246 -14.47 7.93 7.09
C GLU A 246 -13.35 7.08 7.69
N SER A 247 -12.35 6.71 6.89
CA SER A 247 -11.21 5.95 7.37
C SER A 247 -10.48 6.71 8.48
N LEU A 248 -10.19 8.01 8.30
CA LEU A 248 -9.51 8.81 9.31
C LEU A 248 -10.33 8.96 10.60
N ASN A 249 -11.66 8.92 10.51
CA ASN A 249 -12.56 9.00 11.67
C ASN A 249 -12.69 7.70 12.46
N THR A 250 -12.38 6.55 11.86
CA THR A 250 -12.65 5.22 12.46
C THR A 250 -11.53 4.68 13.36
N GLY A 251 -10.46 5.46 13.56
CA GLY A 251 -9.32 5.07 14.40
C GLY A 251 -8.54 3.87 13.84
N VAL A 252 -7.54 3.40 14.59
CA VAL A 252 -6.76 2.20 14.24
C VAL A 252 -7.12 1.07 15.19
N ALA A 253 -7.38 -0.11 14.65
CA ALA A 253 -7.65 -1.30 15.45
C ALA A 253 -6.44 -1.70 16.30
N GLU A 254 -6.69 -2.32 17.45
CA GLU A 254 -5.61 -2.76 18.31
C GLU A 254 -4.84 -3.96 17.71
N HIS A 255 -3.51 -3.87 17.70
CA HIS A 255 -2.63 -4.89 17.14
C HIS A 255 -2.14 -5.92 18.18
N ARG A 256 -3.02 -6.42 19.06
CA ARG A 256 -2.63 -7.30 20.20
C ARG A 256 -1.93 -8.59 19.79
N LEU A 257 -2.24 -9.11 18.60
CA LEU A 257 -1.73 -10.40 18.11
C LEU A 257 -0.57 -10.25 17.11
N VAL A 258 -0.08 -9.03 16.85
CA VAL A 258 0.98 -8.79 15.85
C VAL A 258 2.28 -9.53 16.17
N ALA A 259 2.60 -9.69 17.46
CA ALA A 259 3.79 -10.45 17.89
C ALA A 259 3.69 -11.93 17.51
N LYS A 260 2.49 -12.53 17.57
CA LYS A 260 2.26 -13.91 17.12
C LYS A 260 2.35 -14.02 15.61
N LEU A 261 1.78 -13.06 14.87
CA LEU A 261 1.87 -13.04 13.40
C LEU A 261 3.30 -12.90 12.87
N ALA A 262 4.18 -12.25 13.63
CA ALA A 262 5.59 -12.10 13.24
C ALA A 262 6.34 -13.44 13.15
N GLU A 263 5.82 -14.51 13.71
CA GLU A 263 6.36 -15.86 13.52
C GLU A 263 6.13 -16.37 12.08
N HIS A 264 5.10 -15.84 11.41
CA HIS A 264 4.66 -16.26 10.07
C HIS A 264 5.03 -15.24 8.97
N SER A 265 5.38 -14.00 9.34
CA SER A 265 5.79 -12.95 8.40
C SER A 265 7.19 -12.41 8.70
N ARG A 266 8.07 -12.57 7.70
CA ARG A 266 9.44 -12.01 7.71
C ARG A 266 9.40 -10.48 7.81
N LEU A 267 8.45 -9.84 7.12
CA LEU A 267 8.31 -8.38 7.12
C LEU A 267 7.86 -7.86 8.50
N LEU A 268 6.80 -8.44 9.08
CA LEU A 268 6.33 -8.06 10.41
C LEU A 268 7.42 -8.27 11.47
N LYS A 269 8.13 -9.40 11.41
CA LYS A 269 9.25 -9.69 12.31
C LYS A 269 10.33 -8.62 12.23
N PHE A 270 10.73 -8.24 11.01
CA PHE A 270 11.71 -7.19 10.77
C PHE A 270 11.28 -5.86 11.41
N MET A 271 10.05 -5.41 11.17
CA MET A 271 9.56 -4.15 11.74
C MET A 271 9.40 -4.18 13.25
N ILE A 272 8.99 -5.30 13.84
CA ILE A 272 8.93 -5.41 15.30
C ILE A 272 10.34 -5.32 15.90
N GLN A 273 11.30 -6.04 15.31
CA GLN A 273 12.68 -6.07 15.80
C GLN A 273 13.42 -4.74 15.61
N LEU A 274 13.19 -4.03 14.50
CA LEU A 274 13.85 -2.75 14.21
C LEU A 274 13.35 -1.60 15.10
N ARG A 275 12.15 -1.70 15.67
CA ARG A 275 11.56 -0.63 16.50
C ARG A 275 12.43 -0.25 17.70
N VAL A 276 13.07 -1.22 18.35
CA VAL A 276 13.93 -0.95 19.52
C VAL A 276 15.22 -0.20 19.13
N PRO A 277 16.03 -0.69 18.17
CA PRO A 277 17.18 0.06 17.66
C PRO A 277 16.81 1.44 17.12
N PHE A 278 15.67 1.58 16.46
CA PHE A 278 15.18 2.88 15.97
C PHE A 278 14.99 3.87 17.12
N ARG A 279 14.28 3.47 18.17
CA ARG A 279 14.04 4.33 19.34
C ARG A 279 15.34 4.67 20.07
N GLN A 280 16.27 3.73 20.16
CA GLN A 280 17.59 3.98 20.75
C GLN A 280 18.38 5.02 19.95
N ALA A 281 18.43 4.88 18.62
CA ALA A 281 19.08 5.86 17.75
C ALA A 281 18.41 7.24 17.84
N PHE A 282 17.08 7.28 17.89
CA PHE A 282 16.32 8.53 18.03
C PHE A 282 16.63 9.24 19.35
N ASN A 283 16.68 8.50 20.46
CA ASN A 283 17.02 9.06 21.76
C ASN A 283 18.48 9.53 21.84
N HIS A 284 19.40 8.79 21.21
CA HIS A 284 20.81 9.18 21.10
C HIS A 284 20.97 10.49 20.31
N CYS A 285 20.24 10.62 19.20
CA CYS A 285 20.26 11.82 18.35
C CYS A 285 19.16 12.83 18.73
N ARG A 286 18.63 12.82 19.96
CA ARG A 286 17.40 13.56 20.28
C ARG A 286 17.52 15.07 20.03
N ALA A 287 18.71 15.63 20.20
CA ALA A 287 18.98 17.05 19.98
C ALA A 287 18.86 17.49 18.50
N ASP A 288 18.91 16.54 17.56
CA ASP A 288 18.72 16.81 16.13
C ASP A 288 17.23 16.97 15.75
N PHE A 289 16.32 16.58 16.65
CA PHE A 289 14.89 16.58 16.41
C PHE A 289 14.18 17.68 17.23
N PRO A 290 13.14 18.31 16.65
CA PRO A 290 12.24 19.22 17.36
C PRO A 290 11.66 18.65 18.66
N ALA A 291 11.38 19.50 19.64
CA ALA A 291 10.93 19.06 20.97
C ALA A 291 9.58 18.31 20.95
N ASN A 292 8.69 18.66 20.02
CA ASN A 292 7.37 18.07 19.78
C ASN A 292 7.40 16.81 18.88
N TYR A 293 8.56 16.45 18.34
CA TYR A 293 8.70 15.36 17.36
C TYR A 293 8.50 13.98 17.98
N SER A 294 7.49 13.23 17.51
CA SER A 294 7.20 11.88 18.00
C SER A 294 8.08 10.82 17.32
N CYS A 295 8.86 10.09 18.12
CA CYS A 295 9.68 8.97 17.65
C CYS A 295 8.85 7.90 16.93
N GLU A 296 7.67 7.56 17.45
CA GLU A 296 6.83 6.51 16.89
C GLU A 296 6.16 6.96 15.59
N ALA A 297 5.75 8.23 15.50
CA ALA A 297 5.24 8.78 14.26
C ALA A 297 6.33 8.83 13.18
N HIS A 298 7.57 9.17 13.56
CA HIS A 298 8.70 9.14 12.64
C HIS A 298 9.01 7.71 12.17
N TYR A 299 8.96 6.73 13.08
CA TYR A 299 9.08 5.30 12.72
C TYR A 299 8.01 4.87 11.72
N LEU A 300 6.76 5.29 11.95
CA LEU A 300 5.64 4.96 11.08
C LEU A 300 5.82 5.58 9.68
N GLY A 301 6.12 6.87 9.60
CA GLY A 301 6.28 7.60 8.34
C GLY A 301 7.53 7.22 7.54
N THR A 302 8.54 6.64 8.18
CA THR A 302 9.78 6.22 7.50
C THR A 302 9.79 4.72 7.28
N VAL A 303 9.91 3.92 8.33
CA VAL A 303 10.08 2.47 8.23
C VAL A 303 8.80 1.78 7.76
N VAL A 304 7.70 1.97 8.48
CA VAL A 304 6.44 1.24 8.23
C VAL A 304 5.87 1.61 6.86
N HIS A 305 5.75 2.91 6.58
CA HIS A 305 5.24 3.42 5.30
C HIS A 305 6.06 2.94 4.10
N SER A 306 7.40 3.00 4.16
CA SER A 306 8.23 2.58 3.02
C SER A 306 8.07 1.09 2.73
N LEU A 307 7.97 0.29 3.78
CA LEU A 307 7.81 -1.15 3.68
C LEU A 307 6.38 -1.55 3.27
N ASP A 308 5.37 -0.77 3.65
CA ASP A 308 3.99 -0.89 3.18
C ASP A 308 3.94 -0.72 1.65
N HIS A 309 4.50 0.38 1.13
CA HIS A 309 4.59 0.58 -0.32
C HIS A 309 5.34 -0.53 -1.03
N TRP A 310 6.51 -0.92 -0.49
CA TRP A 310 7.30 -1.99 -1.08
C TRP A 310 6.51 -3.30 -1.10
N ALA A 311 5.88 -3.67 0.01
CA ALA A 311 5.07 -4.88 0.13
C ALA A 311 3.88 -4.83 -0.83
N PHE A 312 3.12 -3.73 -0.87
CA PHE A 312 2.03 -3.51 -1.82
C PHE A 312 2.50 -3.70 -3.27
N CYS A 313 3.67 -3.17 -3.60
CA CYS A 313 4.26 -3.32 -4.93
C CYS A 313 4.64 -4.77 -5.25
N GLN A 314 5.18 -5.48 -4.26
CA GLN A 314 5.50 -6.90 -4.39
C GLN A 314 4.27 -7.79 -4.43
N HIS A 315 3.18 -7.44 -3.75
CA HIS A 315 2.01 -8.32 -3.58
C HIS A 315 0.95 -8.11 -4.66
N VAL A 316 0.79 -6.88 -5.14
CA VAL A 316 -0.19 -6.58 -6.17
C VAL A 316 0.53 -6.47 -7.52
N ASP A 317 0.52 -7.54 -8.31
CA ASP A 317 1.05 -7.47 -9.68
C ASP A 317 0.08 -6.65 -10.56
N PRO A 318 0.49 -5.51 -11.14
CA PRO A 318 -0.43 -4.64 -11.87
C PRO A 318 -1.02 -5.29 -13.12
N TRP A 319 -0.29 -6.20 -13.79
CA TRP A 319 -0.75 -6.86 -15.01
C TRP A 319 -1.83 -7.88 -14.69
N LEU A 320 -1.57 -8.74 -13.72
CA LEU A 320 -2.57 -9.71 -13.31
C LEU A 320 -3.76 -9.02 -12.67
N PHE A 321 -3.51 -8.06 -11.78
CA PHE A 321 -4.57 -7.37 -11.08
C PHE A 321 -5.50 -6.65 -12.06
N SER A 322 -4.95 -6.12 -13.17
CA SER A 322 -5.75 -5.54 -14.26
C SER A 322 -6.63 -6.54 -15.02
N ALA A 323 -6.29 -7.83 -14.97
CA ALA A 323 -7.03 -8.91 -15.63
C ALA A 323 -8.08 -9.56 -14.72
N LEU A 324 -8.23 -9.10 -13.47
CA LEU A 324 -9.32 -9.54 -12.60
C LEU A 324 -10.67 -9.08 -13.15
N THR A 325 -11.68 -9.93 -12.99
CA THR A 325 -13.07 -9.66 -13.37
C THR A 325 -13.95 -9.74 -12.12
N PRO A 326 -13.90 -8.73 -11.23
CA PRO A 326 -14.76 -8.71 -10.05
C PRO A 326 -16.23 -8.54 -10.44
N SER A 327 -17.10 -8.72 -9.46
CA SER A 327 -18.54 -8.46 -9.56
C SER A 327 -18.81 -7.06 -10.11
N LYS A 328 -19.92 -6.92 -10.86
CA LYS A 328 -20.28 -5.69 -11.58
C LYS A 328 -20.27 -4.44 -10.68
N HIS A 329 -20.75 -4.59 -9.45
CA HIS A 329 -20.81 -3.53 -8.45
C HIS A 329 -19.44 -3.09 -7.88
N LEU A 330 -18.33 -3.76 -8.23
CA LEU A 330 -16.97 -3.43 -7.76
C LEU A 330 -16.05 -2.95 -8.89
N GLN A 331 -16.56 -2.73 -10.10
CA GLN A 331 -15.71 -2.36 -11.24
C GLN A 331 -15.01 -1.02 -11.05
N THR A 332 -15.71 0.02 -10.59
CA THR A 332 -15.07 1.32 -10.35
C THR A 332 -14.05 1.23 -9.24
N LEU A 333 -14.36 0.53 -8.15
CA LEU A 333 -13.43 0.32 -7.04
C LEU A 333 -12.16 -0.41 -7.51
N HIS A 334 -12.30 -1.49 -8.29
CA HIS A 334 -11.18 -2.21 -8.91
C HIS A 334 -10.30 -1.29 -9.77
N ARG A 335 -10.90 -0.44 -10.59
CA ARG A 335 -10.14 0.50 -11.43
C ARG A 335 -9.41 1.55 -10.62
N THR A 336 -10.00 2.02 -9.52
CA THR A 336 -9.35 3.00 -8.63
C THR A 336 -8.18 2.37 -7.87
N VAL A 337 -8.32 1.16 -7.33
CA VAL A 337 -7.19 0.50 -6.65
C VAL A 337 -6.08 0.13 -7.63
N LEU A 338 -6.42 -0.17 -8.88
CA LEU A 338 -5.43 -0.36 -9.94
C LEU A 338 -4.69 0.96 -10.26
N LEU A 339 -5.41 2.10 -10.28
CA LEU A 339 -4.78 3.42 -10.37
C LEU A 339 -3.84 3.66 -9.18
N ALA A 340 -4.27 3.41 -7.94
CA ALA A 340 -3.42 3.53 -6.75
C ALA A 340 -2.16 2.67 -6.87
N ARG A 341 -2.31 1.41 -7.31
CA ARG A 341 -1.18 0.51 -7.54
C ARG A 341 -0.22 1.02 -8.62
N CYS A 342 -0.73 1.62 -9.68
CA CYS A 342 0.09 2.25 -10.71
C CYS A 342 0.84 3.50 -10.21
N CYS A 343 0.32 4.17 -9.18
CA CYS A 343 0.98 5.30 -8.52
C CYS A 343 2.02 4.85 -7.49
N ALA A 344 1.82 3.70 -6.84
CA ALA A 344 2.80 3.09 -5.94
C ALA A 344 3.96 2.52 -6.77
N VAL A 345 5.03 3.29 -6.92
CA VAL A 345 6.22 2.85 -7.67
C VAL A 345 7.33 2.40 -6.73
N ASP A 346 8.14 1.45 -7.19
CA ASP A 346 9.31 0.97 -6.44
C ASP A 346 10.34 2.07 -6.23
N ASP A 347 10.46 3.03 -7.16
CA ASP A 347 11.31 4.20 -6.96
C ASP A 347 11.00 5.39 -7.87
N ILE A 348 11.44 6.59 -7.47
CA ILE A 348 11.43 7.83 -8.27
C ILE A 348 12.88 8.30 -8.53
N PRO A 349 13.61 7.73 -9.51
CA PRO A 349 15.04 8.01 -9.69
C PRO A 349 15.36 9.49 -9.94
N THR A 350 14.44 10.21 -10.58
CA THR A 350 14.61 11.62 -10.97
C THR A 350 14.43 12.60 -9.80
N LEU A 351 14.08 12.11 -8.60
CA LEU A 351 13.72 12.97 -7.49
C LEU A 351 14.91 13.72 -6.86
N GLY A 352 16.15 13.28 -7.09
CA GLY A 352 17.35 14.00 -6.63
C GLY A 352 17.44 14.19 -5.10
N LEU A 353 16.77 13.31 -4.34
CA LEU A 353 16.76 13.32 -2.88
C LEU A 353 17.51 12.10 -2.33
N GLU A 354 18.26 12.30 -1.25
CA GLU A 354 18.77 11.25 -0.34
C GLU A 354 17.59 10.62 0.41
N LYS A 355 16.75 9.91 -0.33
CA LYS A 355 15.45 9.41 0.14
C LYS A 355 15.56 8.08 0.87
N TYR A 356 16.69 7.39 0.86
CA TYR A 356 16.88 6.12 1.56
C TYR A 356 17.76 6.30 2.79
N PHE A 357 17.51 5.51 3.83
CA PHE A 357 18.31 5.54 5.06
C PHE A 357 19.79 5.26 4.81
N ARG A 358 20.12 4.38 3.85
CA ARG A 358 21.51 4.08 3.45
C ARG A 358 22.26 5.28 2.86
N ASP A 359 21.51 6.20 2.25
CA ASP A 359 22.03 7.41 1.61
C ASP A 359 21.88 8.63 2.54
N GLY A 360 21.30 8.44 3.73
CA GLY A 360 21.02 9.49 4.69
C GLY A 360 22.31 10.06 5.33
N SER A 361 22.41 11.38 5.35
CA SER A 361 23.62 12.08 5.82
C SER A 361 23.73 12.24 7.35
N THR A 362 22.65 12.02 8.11
CA THR A 362 22.65 12.19 9.58
C THR A 362 23.15 10.93 10.31
N GLU A 363 23.64 11.12 11.54
CA GLU A 363 24.05 10.00 12.41
C GLU A 363 22.89 9.05 12.69
N PHE A 364 21.70 9.60 12.97
CA PHE A 364 20.48 8.83 13.16
C PHE A 364 20.21 7.84 12.02
N HIS A 365 20.20 8.29 10.76
CA HIS A 365 19.90 7.42 9.61
C HIS A 365 20.95 6.31 9.46
N ARG A 366 22.24 6.62 9.66
CA ARG A 366 23.32 5.63 9.61
C ARG A 366 23.16 4.55 10.68
N MET A 367 22.86 4.95 11.92
CA MET A 367 22.65 4.02 13.04
C MET A 367 21.46 3.08 12.76
N VAL A 368 20.33 3.64 12.32
CA VAL A 368 19.13 2.85 12.02
C VAL A 368 19.37 1.93 10.83
N TYR A 369 20.02 2.41 9.75
CA TYR A 369 20.30 1.58 8.58
C TYR A 369 21.20 0.41 8.94
N GLN A 370 22.23 0.63 9.76
CA GLN A 370 23.13 -0.45 10.18
C GLN A 370 22.37 -1.52 10.97
N ALA A 371 21.56 -1.11 11.96
CA ALA A 371 20.74 -2.04 12.72
C ALA A 371 19.71 -2.77 11.84
N ALA A 372 19.09 -2.06 10.90
CA ALA A 372 18.18 -2.64 9.92
C ALA A 372 18.88 -3.68 9.03
N LYS A 373 20.08 -3.37 8.53
CA LYS A 373 20.86 -4.25 7.68
C LYS A 373 21.27 -5.54 8.38
N ASP A 374 21.58 -5.46 9.68
CA ASP A 374 21.90 -6.63 10.51
C ASP A 374 20.69 -7.54 10.72
N LEU A 375 19.46 -7.00 10.67
CA LEU A 375 18.22 -7.78 10.70
C LEU A 375 17.88 -8.38 9.33
N ASP A 376 17.83 -7.53 8.29
CA ASP A 376 17.51 -7.92 6.92
C ASP A 376 17.90 -6.83 5.91
N VAL A 377 18.96 -7.09 5.13
CA VAL A 377 19.45 -6.15 4.12
C VAL A 377 18.41 -5.81 3.05
N ASN A 378 17.54 -6.75 2.67
CA ASN A 378 16.60 -6.50 1.59
C ASN A 378 15.54 -5.48 2.02
N PHE A 379 15.07 -5.55 3.27
CA PHE A 379 14.12 -4.58 3.81
C PHE A 379 14.82 -3.28 4.19
N ALA A 380 16.03 -3.34 4.76
CA ALA A 380 16.81 -2.15 5.09
C ALA A 380 17.01 -1.23 3.88
N ASP A 381 17.27 -1.82 2.70
CA ASP A 381 17.45 -1.09 1.44
C ASP A 381 16.18 -0.42 0.91
N GLN A 382 15.01 -0.73 1.48
CA GLN A 382 13.73 -0.12 1.11
C GLN A 382 13.32 1.01 2.04
N ILE A 383 13.96 1.17 3.21
CA ILE A 383 13.55 2.18 4.20
C ILE A 383 13.90 3.59 3.70
N GLN A 384 12.90 4.46 3.67
CA GLN A 384 13.01 5.84 3.22
C GLN A 384 13.03 6.85 4.36
N THR A 385 13.73 7.96 4.14
CA THR A 385 13.93 9.07 5.10
C THR A 385 12.73 10.00 5.21
N CYS A 386 11.76 9.88 4.30
CA CYS A 386 10.51 10.62 4.26
C CYS A 386 9.44 9.84 3.47
N ILE A 387 8.19 10.28 3.59
CA ILE A 387 7.09 9.81 2.75
C ILE A 387 7.23 10.43 1.37
N VAL A 388 7.46 9.58 0.36
CA VAL A 388 7.82 10.05 -0.99
C VAL A 388 7.45 9.07 -2.10
N ARG A 389 6.57 8.11 -1.79
CA ARG A 389 6.05 7.10 -2.71
C ARG A 389 4.55 7.01 -2.58
#